data_AF-M4SI90-F1
#
_entry.id   AF-M4SI90-F1
#
_cell.length_a   1.000
_cell.length_b   1.000
_cell.length_c   1.000
_cell.angle_alpha   90.00
_cell.angle_beta   90.00
_cell.angle_gamma   90.00
#
_symmetry.space_group_name_H-M   'P 1'
#
loop_
_entity.id
_entity.type
_entity.pdbx_description
1 polymer ?
#
loop_
_entity_poly.entity_id
_entity_poly.type
_entity_poly.pdbx_seq_one_letter_code
_entity_poly.pdbx_strand_id
1 'polypeptide(L)'
;MSKRGLSNDEKKRMLDFFHEKQDFFQLKDVEKLCSQEKGITVQTIKDVLMSLVDDGLVESEKIGTSIYYWSLPSRALNKRQDAINKIESKLGEETEKNTYYKEMLKNYENSQDDEQKRVSLLQEYKALVDQRQVLLKDLDSFKENDPKIFQNTLNSIDETKKACNQWIENIFSLKSWLKNKFKVDQNVINKQFEIPDDLDYIE
;
A
#
# COMPACT_ATOMS: atom_id res chain seq x y z
N MET A 1 65.74 -7.01 -22.20
CA MET A 1 66.27 -5.67 -21.92
C MET A 1 65.27 -4.96 -21.02
N SER A 2 65.68 -4.67 -19.78
CA SER A 2 64.82 -4.08 -18.76
C SER A 2 64.35 -2.69 -19.19
N LYS A 3 63.03 -2.45 -19.22
CA LYS A 3 62.47 -1.11 -19.37
C LYS A 3 62.90 -0.33 -18.12
N ARG A 4 63.94 0.51 -18.25
CA ARG A 4 64.27 1.52 -17.23
C ARG A 4 62.97 2.27 -16.95
N GLY A 5 62.44 2.15 -15.73
CA GLY A 5 61.34 3.00 -15.30
C GLY A 5 61.73 4.45 -15.53
N LEU A 6 60.81 5.25 -16.04
CA LEU A 6 61.00 6.69 -16.20
C LEU A 6 61.51 7.25 -14.88
N SER A 7 62.55 8.10 -14.92
CA SER A 7 63.20 8.55 -13.70
C SER A 7 62.24 9.43 -12.91
N ASN A 8 62.04 9.13 -11.62
CA ASN A 8 61.27 10.01 -10.71
C ASN A 8 61.80 11.45 -10.69
N ASP A 9 63.07 11.64 -11.08
CA ASP A 9 63.70 12.94 -11.26
C ASP A 9 63.15 13.70 -12.47
N GLU A 10 62.90 13.03 -13.60
CA GLU A 10 62.27 13.65 -14.80
C GLU A 10 60.84 14.09 -14.50
N LYS A 11 60.08 13.27 -13.77
CA LYS A 11 58.73 13.61 -13.29
C LYS A 11 58.72 14.87 -12.42
N LYS A 12 59.63 14.96 -11.45
CA LYS A 12 59.76 16.14 -10.57
C LYS A 12 60.08 17.40 -11.36
N ARG A 13 61.09 17.35 -12.24
CA ARG A 13 61.50 18.51 -13.05
C ARG A 13 60.39 19.01 -13.96
N MET A 14 59.58 18.11 -14.54
CA MET A 14 58.43 18.49 -15.36
C MET A 14 57.31 19.10 -14.51
N LEU A 15 57.06 18.56 -13.32
CA LEU A 15 56.10 19.14 -12.38
C LEU A 15 56.52 20.56 -11.95
N ASP A 16 57.80 20.74 -11.64
CA ASP A 16 58.38 22.03 -11.27
C ASP A 16 58.22 23.04 -12.41
N PHE A 17 58.39 22.63 -13.67
CA PHE A 17 58.10 23.48 -14.83
C PHE A 17 56.65 23.99 -14.83
N PHE A 18 55.67 23.10 -14.64
CA PHE A 18 54.26 23.53 -14.60
C PHE A 18 53.99 24.47 -13.41
N HIS A 19 54.55 24.19 -12.23
CA HIS A 19 54.35 25.01 -11.03
C HIS A 19 55.06 26.36 -11.08
N GLU A 20 56.21 26.46 -11.76
CA GLU A 20 56.93 27.72 -11.97
C GLU A 20 56.23 28.60 -13.00
N LYS A 21 55.78 28.01 -14.12
CA LYS A 21 55.15 28.77 -15.21
C LYS A 21 53.70 29.13 -14.93
N GLN A 22 52.98 28.25 -14.22
CA GLN A 22 51.57 28.44 -13.85
C GLN A 22 50.67 28.76 -15.05
N ASP A 23 50.95 28.13 -16.19
CA ASP A 23 50.29 28.39 -17.47
C ASP A 23 49.82 27.07 -18.11
N PHE A 24 49.09 27.20 -19.22
CA PHE A 24 48.49 26.10 -19.97
C PHE A 24 49.30 25.81 -21.22
N PHE A 25 49.69 24.55 -21.41
CA PHE A 25 50.57 24.15 -22.49
C PHE A 25 49.94 23.08 -23.37
N GLN A 26 50.15 23.16 -24.69
CA GLN A 26 49.90 22.02 -25.57
C GLN A 26 51.10 21.07 -25.54
N LEU A 27 50.89 19.82 -25.94
CA LEU A 27 51.97 18.82 -25.96
C LEU A 27 53.24 19.29 -26.69
N LYS A 28 53.08 20.00 -27.82
CA LYS A 28 54.20 20.57 -28.59
C LYS A 28 55.00 21.62 -27.81
N ASP A 29 54.31 22.42 -27.00
CA ASP A 29 54.93 23.46 -26.17
C ASP A 29 55.66 22.83 -25.00
N VAL A 30 55.07 21.80 -24.37
CA VAL A 30 55.71 21.02 -23.30
C VAL A 30 56.98 20.35 -23.83
N GLU A 31 56.92 19.71 -25.00
CA GLU A 31 58.07 19.06 -25.64
C GLU A 31 59.24 20.03 -25.88
N LYS A 32 58.93 21.25 -26.35
CA LYS A 32 59.94 22.27 -26.61
C LYS A 32 60.50 22.89 -25.34
N LEU A 33 59.63 23.36 -24.44
CA LEU A 33 60.02 24.13 -23.26
C LEU A 33 60.64 23.25 -22.17
N CYS A 34 60.12 22.04 -21.91
CA CYS A 34 60.70 21.13 -20.92
C CYS A 34 62.08 20.61 -21.36
N SER A 35 62.30 20.42 -22.67
CA SER A 35 63.62 20.03 -23.17
C SER A 35 64.63 21.17 -23.03
N GLN A 36 64.22 22.41 -23.35
CA GLN A 36 65.09 23.58 -23.29
C GLN A 36 65.41 24.04 -21.86
N GLU A 37 64.40 24.10 -20.97
CA GLU A 37 64.55 24.70 -19.64
C GLU A 37 64.88 23.68 -18.55
N LYS A 38 64.35 22.45 -18.65
CA LYS A 38 64.50 21.41 -17.63
C LYS A 38 65.39 20.25 -18.06
N GLY A 39 65.89 20.26 -19.30
CA GLY A 39 66.82 19.26 -19.83
C GLY A 39 66.23 17.85 -19.93
N ILE A 40 64.91 17.72 -20.05
CA ILE A 40 64.24 16.42 -20.19
C ILE A 40 64.43 15.93 -21.64
N THR A 41 64.69 14.62 -21.80
CA THR A 41 64.89 14.02 -23.12
C THR A 41 63.58 14.08 -23.92
N VAL A 42 63.58 14.67 -25.12
CA VAL A 42 62.35 14.89 -25.93
C VAL A 42 61.54 13.61 -26.11
N GLN A 43 62.22 12.48 -26.33
CA GLN A 43 61.57 11.17 -26.51
C GLN A 43 60.84 10.66 -25.27
N THR A 44 61.22 11.10 -24.07
CA THR A 44 60.61 10.68 -22.80
C THR A 44 59.52 11.63 -22.31
N ILE A 45 59.46 12.87 -22.80
CA ILE A 45 58.54 13.91 -22.32
C ILE A 45 57.08 13.45 -22.36
N LYS A 46 56.63 12.85 -23.46
CA LYS A 46 55.25 12.39 -23.59
C LYS A 46 54.89 11.33 -22.55
N ASP A 47 55.78 10.37 -22.33
CA ASP A 47 55.57 9.29 -21.36
C ASP A 47 55.61 9.82 -19.92
N VAL A 48 56.51 10.77 -19.61
CA VAL A 48 56.58 11.45 -18.31
C VAL A 48 55.29 12.26 -18.06
N LEU A 49 54.83 13.02 -19.06
CA LEU A 49 53.62 13.84 -18.97
C LEU A 49 52.39 12.98 -18.74
N MET A 50 52.21 11.91 -19.55
CA MET A 50 51.10 10.98 -19.38
C MET A 50 51.12 10.33 -18.00
N SER A 51 52.30 9.93 -17.51
CA SER A 51 52.39 9.36 -16.17
C SER A 51 52.05 10.37 -15.07
N LEU A 52 52.37 11.66 -15.22
CA LEU A 52 51.95 12.70 -14.27
C LEU A 52 50.44 12.97 -14.32
N VAL A 53 49.83 12.85 -15.51
CA VAL A 53 48.38 12.94 -15.68
C VAL A 53 47.69 11.75 -15.02
N ASP A 54 48.21 10.53 -15.22
CA ASP A 54 47.70 9.31 -14.59
C ASP A 54 47.83 9.36 -13.06
N ASP A 55 48.93 9.91 -12.55
CA ASP A 55 49.16 10.17 -11.12
C ASP A 55 48.26 11.30 -10.57
N GLY A 56 47.52 12.01 -11.45
CA GLY A 56 46.64 13.13 -11.10
C GLY A 56 47.38 14.39 -10.64
N LEU A 57 48.67 14.49 -10.96
CA LEU A 57 49.55 15.60 -10.60
C LEU A 57 49.59 16.69 -11.68
N VAL A 58 49.29 16.35 -12.93
CA VAL A 58 49.08 17.29 -14.03
C VAL A 58 47.66 17.09 -14.54
N GLU A 59 46.93 18.17 -14.75
CA GLU A 59 45.61 18.10 -15.34
C GLU A 59 45.69 18.21 -16.86
N SER A 60 44.76 17.55 -17.53
CA SER A 60 44.61 17.64 -18.96
C SER A 60 43.15 17.78 -19.34
N GLU A 61 42.85 18.69 -20.24
CA GLU A 61 41.49 18.88 -20.76
C GLU A 61 41.54 19.13 -22.26
N LYS A 62 40.56 18.54 -22.96
CA LYS A 62 40.41 18.71 -24.39
C LYS A 62 39.47 19.89 -24.65
N ILE A 63 40.03 20.95 -25.25
CA ILE A 63 39.29 22.16 -25.63
C ILE A 63 39.31 22.25 -27.16
N GLY A 64 38.16 22.02 -27.78
CA GLY A 64 38.03 21.92 -29.23
C GLY A 64 38.84 20.75 -29.80
N THR A 65 39.79 21.05 -30.69
CA THR A 65 40.67 20.04 -31.33
C THR A 65 41.96 19.78 -30.55
N SER A 66 42.26 20.57 -29.52
CA SER A 66 43.55 20.54 -28.82
C SER A 66 43.40 20.06 -27.38
N ILE A 67 44.43 19.41 -26.84
CA ILE A 67 44.53 19.04 -25.43
C ILE A 67 45.51 19.99 -24.76
N TYR A 68 45.08 20.56 -23.65
CA TYR A 68 45.88 21.45 -22.82
C TYR A 68 46.27 20.74 -21.54
N TYR A 69 47.48 20.99 -21.07
CA TYR A 69 48.07 20.44 -19.86
C TYR A 69 48.51 21.56 -18.93
N TRP A 70 48.21 21.43 -17.65
CA TRP A 70 48.64 22.39 -16.63
C TRP A 70 48.74 21.74 -15.26
N SER A 71 49.51 22.35 -14.35
CA SER A 71 49.46 22.03 -12.94
C SER A 71 49.61 23.30 -12.12
N LEU A 72 48.73 23.49 -11.14
CA LEU A 72 48.76 24.62 -10.21
C LEU A 72 49.01 24.10 -8.79
N PRO A 73 49.92 24.72 -8.03
CA PRO A 73 50.24 24.26 -6.67
C PRO A 73 49.05 24.31 -5.70
N SER A 74 48.07 25.19 -5.94
CA SER A 74 46.85 25.31 -5.13
C SER A 74 45.82 24.21 -5.39
N ARG A 75 45.93 23.46 -6.49
CA ARG A 75 44.89 22.51 -6.93
C ARG A 75 44.71 21.34 -5.96
N ALA A 76 45.80 20.79 -5.44
CA ALA A 76 45.77 19.71 -4.46
C ALA A 76 45.06 20.13 -3.16
N LEU A 77 45.28 21.38 -2.71
CA LEU A 77 44.60 21.95 -1.55
C LEU A 77 43.11 22.12 -1.84
N ASN A 78 42.76 22.79 -2.94
CA ASN A 78 41.37 23.05 -3.31
C ASN A 78 40.56 21.75 -3.46
N LYS A 79 41.13 20.72 -4.11
CA LYS A 79 40.49 19.42 -4.27
C LYS A 79 40.20 18.74 -2.93
N ARG A 80 41.11 18.86 -1.96
CA ARG A 80 40.89 18.35 -0.60
C ARG A 80 39.81 19.15 0.13
N GLN A 81 39.84 20.48 0.02
CA GLN A 81 38.83 21.33 0.63
C GLN A 81 37.43 21.06 0.07
N ASP A 82 37.30 20.90 -1.26
CA ASP A 82 36.04 20.55 -1.90
C ASP A 82 35.52 19.18 -1.43
N ALA A 83 36.42 18.22 -1.24
CA ALA A 83 36.07 16.90 -0.71
C ALA A 83 35.58 16.99 0.75
N ILE A 84 36.26 17.78 1.59
CA ILE A 84 35.84 18.05 2.98
C ILE A 84 34.45 18.68 2.98
N ASN A 85 34.26 19.79 2.25
CA ASN A 85 32.98 20.50 2.19
C ASN A 85 31.83 19.57 1.73
N LYS A 86 32.08 18.71 0.74
CA LYS A 86 31.09 17.70 0.28
C LYS A 86 30.75 16.68 1.35
N ILE A 87 31.75 16.20 2.09
CA ILE A 87 31.54 15.22 3.16
C ILE A 87 30.82 15.87 4.34
N GLU A 88 31.19 17.09 4.72
CA GLU A 88 30.54 17.87 5.79
C GLU A 88 29.07 18.16 5.46
N SER A 89 28.76 18.57 4.23
CA SER A 89 27.38 18.76 3.78
C SER A 89 26.56 17.48 3.90
N LYS A 90 27.09 16.35 3.42
CA LYS A 90 26.43 15.04 3.53
C LYS A 90 26.26 14.59 4.97
N LEU A 91 27.25 14.86 5.81
CA LEU A 91 27.19 14.55 7.24
C LEU A 91 26.05 15.34 7.88
N GLY A 92 25.92 16.63 7.59
CA GLY A 92 24.81 17.47 8.03
C GLY A 92 23.45 16.87 7.64
N GLU A 93 23.24 16.59 6.36
CA GLU A 93 22.00 15.99 5.84
C GLU A 93 21.66 14.66 6.52
N GLU A 94 22.64 13.77 6.69
CA GLU A 94 22.41 12.47 7.34
C GLU A 94 22.20 12.60 8.85
N THR A 95 22.83 13.57 9.51
CA THR A 95 22.56 13.85 10.92
C THR A 95 21.15 14.35 11.15
N GLU A 96 20.64 15.24 10.30
CA GLU A 96 19.26 15.74 10.37
C GLU A 96 18.24 14.62 10.14
N LYS A 97 18.47 13.76 9.15
CA LYS A 97 17.63 12.57 8.92
C LYS A 97 17.63 11.64 10.13
N ASN A 98 18.80 11.40 10.71
CA ASN A 98 18.93 10.53 11.88
C ASN A 98 18.19 11.11 13.10
N THR A 99 18.30 12.41 13.35
CA THR A 99 17.52 13.06 14.42
C THR A 99 16.03 12.94 14.17
N TYR A 100 15.57 13.19 12.95
CA TYR A 100 14.16 13.05 12.56
C TYR A 100 13.63 11.63 12.80
N TYR A 101 14.35 10.59 12.34
CA TYR A 101 13.92 9.21 12.54
C TYR A 101 13.93 8.77 14.00
N LYS A 102 14.88 9.26 14.81
CA LYS A 102 14.90 9.01 16.25
C LYS A 102 13.71 9.64 16.97
N GLU A 103 13.33 10.86 16.61
CA GLU A 103 12.13 11.50 17.16
C GLU A 103 10.85 10.76 16.75
N MET A 104 10.75 10.35 15.48
CA MET A 104 9.65 9.51 15.00
C MET A 104 9.54 8.20 15.79
N LEU A 105 10.65 7.47 15.96
CA LEU A 105 10.67 6.22 16.73
C LEU A 105 10.24 6.44 18.19
N LYS A 106 10.74 7.50 18.83
CA LYS A 106 10.34 7.85 20.21
C LYS A 106 8.83 8.11 20.31
N ASN A 107 8.25 8.79 19.32
CA ASN A 107 6.82 9.03 19.27
C ASN A 107 6.03 7.72 19.10
N TYR A 108 6.52 6.79 18.27
CA TYR A 108 5.94 5.46 18.13
C TYR A 108 6.03 4.64 19.42
N GLU A 109 7.18 4.61 20.10
CA GLU A 109 7.36 3.90 21.37
C GLU A 109 6.43 4.43 22.46
N ASN A 110 6.22 5.75 22.53
CA ASN A 110 5.28 6.34 23.48
C ASN A 110 3.80 6.05 23.14
N SER A 111 3.51 5.60 21.91
CA SER A 111 2.16 5.19 21.47
C SER A 111 1.86 3.70 21.72
N GLN A 112 2.69 3.00 22.50
CA GLN A 112 2.48 1.59 22.83
C GLN A 112 1.13 1.33 23.52
N ASP A 113 0.61 2.31 24.27
CA ASP A 113 -0.76 2.31 24.82
C ASP A 113 -1.84 2.29 23.73
N ASP A 114 -1.58 2.91 22.57
CA ASP A 114 -2.52 2.94 21.45
C ASP A 114 -2.51 1.62 20.68
N GLU A 115 -1.39 0.90 20.65
CA GLU A 115 -1.34 -0.43 20.05
C GLU A 115 -2.16 -1.46 20.86
N GLN A 116 -2.06 -1.44 22.19
CA GLN A 116 -2.89 -2.32 23.03
C GLN A 116 -4.38 -2.01 22.90
N LYS A 117 -4.75 -0.73 22.90
CA LYS A 117 -6.13 -0.29 22.63
C LYS A 117 -6.60 -0.71 21.23
N ARG A 118 -5.74 -0.61 20.22
CA ARG A 118 -6.05 -1.07 18.86
C ARG A 118 -6.33 -2.57 18.82
N VAL A 119 -5.51 -3.37 19.50
CA VAL A 119 -5.69 -4.83 19.56
C VAL A 119 -7.00 -5.19 20.27
N SER A 120 -7.32 -4.55 21.39
CA SER A 120 -8.58 -4.81 22.11
C SER A 120 -9.81 -4.38 21.28
N LEU A 121 -9.76 -3.20 20.64
CA LEU A 121 -10.82 -2.73 19.74
C LEU A 121 -11.04 -3.67 18.54
N LEU A 122 -9.97 -4.22 17.96
CA LEU A 122 -10.09 -5.18 16.86
C LEU A 122 -10.70 -6.52 17.31
N GLN A 123 -10.39 -6.97 18.53
CA GLN A 123 -11.00 -8.16 19.11
C GLN A 123 -12.50 -7.95 19.40
N GLU A 124 -12.86 -6.80 19.99
CA GLU A 124 -14.25 -6.44 20.25
C GLU A 124 -15.05 -6.31 18.95
N TYR A 125 -14.48 -5.63 17.95
CA TYR A 125 -15.10 -5.49 16.63
C TYR A 125 -15.40 -6.86 16.01
N LYS A 126 -14.44 -7.79 16.05
CA LYS A 126 -14.64 -9.15 15.54
C LYS A 126 -15.77 -9.87 16.29
N ALA A 127 -15.79 -9.80 17.62
CA ALA A 127 -16.83 -10.41 18.43
C ALA A 127 -18.23 -9.86 18.09
N LEU A 128 -18.36 -8.54 17.89
CA LEU A 128 -19.62 -7.89 17.50
C LEU A 128 -20.06 -8.30 16.09
N VAL A 129 -19.12 -8.42 15.15
CA VAL A 129 -19.43 -8.89 13.78
C VAL A 129 -19.95 -10.33 13.81
N ASP A 130 -19.31 -11.21 14.60
CA ASP A 130 -19.73 -12.60 14.75
C ASP A 130 -21.11 -12.70 15.41
N GLN A 131 -21.35 -11.93 16.48
CA GLN A 131 -22.67 -11.83 17.13
C GLN A 131 -23.76 -11.35 16.16
N ARG A 132 -23.47 -10.31 15.35
CA ARG A 132 -24.40 -9.81 14.35
C ARG A 132 -24.76 -10.88 13.33
N GLN A 133 -23.80 -11.70 12.90
CA GLN A 133 -24.06 -12.79 11.95
C GLN A 133 -24.96 -13.86 12.56
N VAL A 134 -24.78 -14.20 13.84
CA VAL A 134 -25.67 -15.15 14.55
C VAL A 134 -27.08 -14.57 14.63
N LEU A 135 -27.22 -13.32 15.10
CA LEU A 135 -28.52 -12.66 15.22
C LEU A 135 -29.25 -12.53 13.89
N LEU A 136 -28.54 -12.29 12.79
CA LEU A 136 -29.15 -12.25 11.45
C LEU A 136 -29.68 -13.62 11.01
N LYS A 137 -28.99 -14.71 11.33
CA LYS A 137 -29.47 -16.07 11.06
C LYS A 137 -30.69 -16.41 11.91
N ASP A 138 -30.67 -16.02 13.18
CA ASP A 138 -31.81 -16.21 14.07
C ASP A 138 -33.03 -15.43 13.56
N LEU A 139 -32.86 -14.16 13.17
CA LEU A 139 -33.93 -13.36 12.58
C LEU A 139 -34.50 -14.00 11.30
N ASP A 140 -33.65 -14.54 10.43
CA ASP A 140 -34.11 -15.22 9.21
C ASP A 140 -34.93 -16.48 9.55
N SER A 141 -34.56 -17.22 10.61
CA SER A 141 -35.34 -18.37 11.08
C SER A 141 -36.74 -17.99 11.59
N PHE A 142 -36.91 -16.76 12.08
CA PHE A 142 -38.20 -16.24 12.55
C PHE A 142 -39.00 -15.50 11.48
N LYS A 143 -38.49 -15.41 10.24
CA LYS A 143 -39.12 -14.65 9.15
C LYS A 143 -40.55 -15.11 8.83
N GLU A 144 -40.82 -16.40 8.99
CA GLU A 144 -42.15 -16.99 8.74
C GLU A 144 -43.12 -16.79 9.92
N ASN A 145 -42.62 -16.41 11.10
CA ASN A 145 -43.39 -16.23 12.32
C ASN A 145 -43.78 -14.76 12.54
N ASP A 146 -44.36 -14.10 11.53
CA ASP A 146 -44.86 -12.74 11.68
C ASP A 146 -46.12 -12.74 12.58
N PRO A 147 -46.08 -12.08 13.76
CA PRO A 147 -47.22 -12.02 14.67
C PRO A 147 -48.48 -11.44 14.02
N LYS A 148 -48.34 -10.53 13.05
CA LYS A 148 -49.47 -9.95 12.33
C LYS A 148 -50.10 -10.97 11.38
N ILE A 149 -49.30 -11.76 10.67
CA ILE A 149 -49.79 -12.82 9.79
C ILE A 149 -50.50 -13.89 10.63
N PHE A 150 -49.91 -14.27 11.76
CA PHE A 150 -50.52 -15.21 12.69
C PHE A 150 -51.87 -14.70 13.22
N GLN A 151 -51.93 -13.45 13.69
CA GLN A 151 -53.19 -12.85 14.19
C GLN A 151 -54.26 -12.73 13.10
N ASN A 152 -53.87 -12.33 11.88
CA ASN A 152 -54.79 -12.28 10.74
C ASN A 152 -55.35 -13.66 10.40
N THR A 153 -54.54 -14.71 10.52
CA THR A 153 -54.96 -16.09 10.28
C THR A 153 -55.96 -16.55 11.34
N LEU A 154 -55.73 -16.23 12.62
CA LEU A 154 -56.69 -16.51 13.70
C LEU A 154 -58.03 -15.81 13.49
N ASN A 155 -58.01 -14.53 13.11
CA ASN A 155 -59.23 -13.78 12.82
C ASN A 155 -59.98 -14.38 11.63
N SER A 156 -59.28 -14.76 10.56
CA SER A 156 -59.88 -15.40 9.39
C SER A 156 -60.49 -16.77 9.72
N ILE A 157 -59.85 -17.55 10.61
CA ILE A 157 -60.41 -18.80 11.12
C ILE A 157 -61.72 -18.53 11.86
N ASP A 158 -61.77 -17.55 12.75
CA ASP A 158 -62.98 -17.18 13.50
C ASP A 158 -64.12 -16.72 12.56
N GLU A 159 -63.82 -15.88 11.57
CA GLU A 159 -64.79 -15.46 10.54
C GLU A 159 -65.30 -16.65 9.72
N THR A 160 -64.41 -17.57 9.34
CA THR A 160 -64.78 -18.77 8.57
C THR A 160 -65.64 -19.70 9.40
N LYS A 161 -65.33 -19.91 10.68
CA LYS A 161 -66.16 -20.69 11.61
C LYS A 161 -67.56 -20.11 11.73
N LYS A 162 -67.68 -18.79 11.91
CA LYS A 162 -68.98 -18.09 11.94
C LYS A 162 -69.76 -18.29 10.64
N ALA A 163 -69.10 -18.14 9.49
CA ALA A 163 -69.73 -18.36 8.19
C ALA A 163 -70.21 -19.82 8.01
N CYS A 164 -69.39 -20.80 8.37
CA CYS A 164 -69.78 -22.21 8.36
C CYS A 164 -70.98 -22.48 9.27
N ASN A 165 -70.96 -21.95 10.50
CA ASN A 165 -72.06 -22.10 11.45
C ASN A 165 -73.36 -21.46 10.94
N GLN A 166 -73.27 -20.32 10.25
CA GLN A 166 -74.44 -19.71 9.60
C GLN A 166 -75.01 -20.60 8.47
N TRP A 167 -74.16 -21.26 7.69
CA TRP A 167 -74.63 -22.25 6.70
C TRP A 167 -75.25 -23.47 7.37
N ILE A 168 -74.70 -23.94 8.49
CA ILE A 168 -75.26 -25.03 9.30
C ILE A 168 -76.66 -24.63 9.82
N GLU A 169 -76.83 -23.41 10.35
CA GLU A 169 -78.13 -22.88 10.77
C GLU A 169 -79.14 -22.87 9.62
N ASN A 170 -78.71 -22.44 8.44
CA ASN A 170 -79.55 -22.41 7.24
C ASN A 170 -79.98 -23.83 6.83
N ILE A 171 -79.06 -24.80 6.86
CA ILE A 171 -79.35 -26.21 6.58
C ILE A 171 -80.36 -26.77 7.59
N PHE A 172 -80.16 -26.54 8.88
CA PHE A 172 -81.08 -26.99 9.92
C PHE A 172 -82.47 -26.34 9.81
N SER A 173 -82.51 -25.05 9.50
CA SER A 173 -83.76 -24.30 9.28
C SER A 173 -84.54 -24.85 8.09
N LEU A 174 -83.87 -25.08 6.96
CA LEU A 174 -84.48 -25.68 5.75
C LEU A 174 -84.97 -27.11 6.03
N LYS A 175 -84.17 -27.93 6.70
CA LYS A 175 -84.55 -29.30 7.10
C LYS A 175 -85.80 -29.29 7.98
N SER A 176 -85.87 -28.39 8.97
CA SER A 176 -87.04 -28.22 9.84
C SER A 176 -88.29 -27.80 9.06
N TRP A 177 -88.15 -26.81 8.17
CA TRP A 177 -89.26 -26.34 7.34
C TRP A 177 -89.79 -27.41 6.37
N LEU A 178 -88.89 -28.13 5.69
CA LEU A 178 -89.26 -29.22 4.77
C LEU A 178 -90.04 -30.32 5.50
N LYS A 179 -89.54 -30.75 6.67
CA LYS A 179 -90.23 -31.71 7.54
C LYS A 179 -91.64 -31.22 7.90
N ASN A 180 -91.77 -29.97 8.31
CA ASN A 180 -93.03 -29.43 8.82
C ASN A 180 -94.07 -29.20 7.71
N LYS A 181 -93.64 -28.70 6.55
CA LYS A 181 -94.51 -28.34 5.42
C LYS A 181 -94.94 -29.54 4.59
N PHE A 182 -94.02 -30.47 4.31
CA PHE A 182 -94.29 -31.62 3.44
C PHE A 182 -94.48 -32.94 4.20
N LYS A 183 -94.34 -32.94 5.53
CA LYS A 183 -94.49 -34.14 6.39
C LYS A 183 -93.53 -35.28 6.02
N VAL A 184 -92.35 -34.94 5.49
CA VAL A 184 -91.29 -35.89 5.13
C VAL A 184 -90.42 -36.18 6.36
N ASP A 185 -90.01 -37.44 6.52
CA ASP A 185 -89.12 -37.87 7.60
C ASP A 185 -87.71 -37.28 7.45
N GLN A 186 -87.07 -36.94 8.58
CA GLN A 186 -85.74 -36.31 8.58
C GLN A 186 -84.64 -37.19 8.00
N ASN A 187 -84.73 -38.51 8.16
CA ASN A 187 -83.73 -39.45 7.65
C ASN A 187 -83.76 -39.50 6.11
N VAL A 188 -84.96 -39.35 5.53
CA VAL A 188 -85.13 -39.27 4.07
C VAL A 188 -84.52 -37.96 3.54
N ILE A 189 -84.73 -36.84 4.22
CA ILE A 189 -84.14 -35.54 3.86
C ILE A 189 -82.60 -35.61 3.94
N ASN A 190 -82.05 -36.14 5.05
CA ASN A 190 -80.61 -36.28 5.23
C ASN A 190 -79.98 -37.13 4.13
N LYS A 191 -80.57 -38.30 3.85
CA LYS A 191 -80.07 -39.21 2.81
C LYS A 191 -80.16 -38.59 1.41
N GLN A 192 -81.21 -37.83 1.11
CA GLN A 192 -81.42 -37.24 -0.21
C GLN A 192 -80.47 -36.08 -0.50
N PHE A 193 -80.13 -35.27 0.51
CA PHE A 193 -79.23 -34.12 0.40
C PHE A 193 -77.81 -34.40 0.92
N GLU A 194 -77.49 -35.66 1.21
CA GLU A 194 -76.18 -36.10 1.70
C GLU A 194 -75.73 -35.32 2.95
N ILE A 195 -76.67 -34.99 3.84
CA ILE A 195 -76.39 -34.29 5.10
C ILE A 195 -75.83 -35.31 6.10
N PRO A 196 -74.58 -35.14 6.59
CA PRO A 196 -73.99 -36.03 7.58
C PRO A 196 -74.79 -36.04 8.89
N ASP A 197 -74.86 -37.19 9.55
CA ASP A 197 -75.59 -37.33 10.81
C ASP A 197 -74.82 -36.73 12.01
N ASP A 198 -73.51 -36.55 11.87
CA ASP A 198 -72.60 -35.90 12.81
C ASP A 198 -72.37 -34.41 12.51
N LEU A 199 -73.14 -33.83 11.58
CA LEU A 199 -73.08 -32.40 11.30
C LEU A 199 -73.49 -31.60 12.54
N ASP A 200 -72.55 -30.85 13.10
CA ASP A 200 -72.77 -29.96 14.24
C ASP A 200 -71.97 -28.66 14.07
N TYR A 201 -72.21 -27.69 14.94
CA TYR A 201 -71.49 -26.42 14.96
C TYR A 201 -69.98 -26.62 15.15
N ILE A 202 -69.22 -25.82 14.41
CA ILE A 202 -67.76 -25.79 14.51
C ILE A 202 -67.38 -24.88 15.68
N GLU A 203 -66.65 -25.44 16.66
CA GLU A 203 -65.96 -24.72 17.74
C GLU A 203 -64.69 -24.02 17.26
#